data_AF-A0A5B1R242-F1
#
_entry.id   AF-A0A5B1R242-F1
#
_cell.length_a   1.000
_cell.length_b   1.000
_cell.length_c   1.000
_cell.angle_alpha   90.00
_cell.angle_beta   90.00
_cell.angle_gamma   90.00
#
_symmetry.space_group_name_H-M   'P 1'
#
loop_
_entity.id
_entity.type
_entity.pdbx_description
1 polymer ?
#
loop_
_entity_poly.entity_id
_entity_poly.type
_entity_poly.pdbx_seq_one_letter_code
_entity_poly.pdbx_strand_id
1 'polypeptide(L)'
;MSSDYEYSDEENGYYDDEDEEMMSADNASASSEDGMILDTINDSKGKKKSYEVEYDSLSQTAVEDLMKADVEHISAIFGVDADVASLLLRYMDWNKDRLIDKYMDNASAVSTAAGISPPTKASSPGPERSKRTTRASRLSPSAKKPTPPPEPFVCPICFDDTQTQTLALACGHAFCTACWSAYVTGKIREEGEQRIACMAEDCGVVAPDSFVLRALGPDKATATRYEELLVRHFVACSKNLKFCPYPSCTHTVSCHAAASRAALTSIVPTVCCGADPRHKFCFGCPIEGDHRPVLCAVAKMWLQKCRDDSETANWIKSNTKECSKCQSTIEKNGGCNHMTCKKCKYEFCWVCMGPWAEHGTAWYSCNRYDEKAGIEARDAQSRSRASLERYLHYYNRWANHEQSAKLSVELYVKTEKKMEEMQVTTDLTWIEVQFMKKAVDEVEKCRTTLKWTYAMAYYLEKGNAKELFEDNQRDLERAVEDLSELLELPIEAETMTQLRQKVTDKTVYVQKRNEIMLEDTAAGYLEGRWSWNVPVEGFED
;
A
#
# COMPACT_ATOMS: atom_id res chain seq x y z
N MET A 1 10.66 86.30 18.33
CA MET A 1 11.46 86.72 19.50
C MET A 1 12.24 85.50 19.93
N SER A 2 13.29 85.09 19.21
CA SER A 2 14.60 85.74 19.02
C SER A 2 15.53 85.52 20.21
N SER A 3 16.79 85.23 19.87
CA SER A 3 18.05 85.10 20.63
C SER A 3 18.45 83.66 20.97
N ASP A 4 19.35 82.97 20.23
CA ASP A 4 20.73 83.25 19.76
C ASP A 4 21.85 83.10 20.82
N TYR A 5 23.02 82.70 20.31
CA TYR A 5 24.37 82.52 20.87
C TYR A 5 24.77 81.07 21.21
N GLU A 6 25.43 80.30 20.34
CA GLU A 6 26.80 80.35 19.75
C GLU A 6 27.97 80.16 20.75
N TYR A 7 28.74 79.08 20.57
CA TYR A 7 30.21 79.12 20.49
C TYR A 7 30.77 77.85 19.81
N SER A 8 31.76 78.06 18.93
CA SER A 8 32.46 77.14 18.03
C SER A 8 33.90 76.84 18.49
N ASP A 9 34.48 75.74 18.00
CA ASP A 9 35.89 75.56 17.59
C ASP A 9 35.98 74.14 16.99
N GLU A 10 36.05 73.94 15.67
CA GLU A 10 37.18 74.08 14.72
C GLU A 10 38.39 73.17 14.99
N GLU A 11 38.64 72.22 14.07
CA GLU A 11 39.90 71.98 13.31
C GLU A 11 39.80 70.58 12.64
N ASN A 12 39.42 70.43 11.36
CA ASN A 12 40.09 70.65 10.06
C ASN A 12 41.03 69.51 9.60
N GLY A 13 40.92 69.09 8.32
CA GLY A 13 41.76 68.08 7.66
C GLY A 13 41.01 67.19 6.64
N TYR A 14 40.41 67.70 5.55
CA TYR A 14 40.98 68.04 4.22
C TYR A 14 41.26 66.86 3.25
N TYR A 15 40.74 67.05 2.02
CA TYR A 15 40.96 66.40 0.70
C TYR A 15 40.02 65.22 0.32
N ASP A 16 39.01 65.44 -0.53
CA ASP A 16 39.02 65.66 -2.02
C ASP A 16 39.22 64.31 -2.76
N ASP A 17 38.52 63.97 -3.83
CA ASP A 17 37.58 64.70 -4.67
C ASP A 17 36.94 63.73 -5.68
N GLU A 18 35.76 64.14 -6.19
CA GLU A 18 35.33 64.11 -7.61
C GLU A 18 35.19 62.76 -8.35
N ASP A 19 34.18 62.45 -9.17
CA ASP A 19 33.12 63.21 -9.86
C ASP A 19 32.12 62.15 -10.40
N GLU A 20 30.79 62.20 -10.19
CA GLU A 20 29.76 62.98 -10.91
C GLU A 20 30.04 63.24 -12.40
N GLU A 21 29.35 62.55 -13.31
CA GLU A 21 28.92 63.20 -14.55
C GLU A 21 27.54 62.70 -15.02
N MET A 22 26.75 63.68 -15.45
CA MET A 22 25.32 63.67 -15.67
C MET A 22 25.04 63.99 -17.16
N MET A 23 23.92 63.50 -17.71
CA MET A 23 23.21 63.96 -18.94
C MET A 23 23.87 63.58 -20.29
N SER A 24 23.19 63.39 -21.44
CA SER A 24 21.88 63.77 -21.96
C SER A 24 21.46 62.91 -23.19
N ALA A 25 20.24 63.15 -23.66
CA ALA A 25 19.44 62.50 -24.71
C ALA A 25 20.02 62.46 -26.14
N ASP A 26 19.58 61.48 -26.95
CA ASP A 26 18.72 61.75 -28.12
C ASP A 26 18.24 60.49 -28.91
N ASN A 27 16.91 60.48 -29.15
CA ASN A 27 16.18 60.22 -30.40
C ASN A 27 15.86 58.79 -30.96
N ALA A 28 14.55 58.54 -31.03
CA ALA A 28 13.73 57.87 -32.05
C ALA A 28 13.98 56.40 -32.48
N SER A 29 13.02 55.51 -32.17
CA SER A 29 11.94 55.10 -33.09
C SER A 29 11.26 53.79 -32.64
N ALA A 30 10.00 53.63 -33.04
CA ALA A 30 9.05 52.64 -32.58
C ALA A 30 9.36 51.18 -32.98
N SER A 31 9.06 50.23 -32.10
CA SER A 31 8.13 49.12 -32.37
C SER A 31 7.95 48.26 -31.12
N SER A 32 6.69 47.89 -30.89
CA SER A 32 6.24 46.95 -29.87
C SER A 32 6.65 45.53 -30.26
N GLU A 33 7.41 44.84 -29.41
CA GLU A 33 7.33 43.38 -29.32
C GLU A 33 7.44 42.96 -27.85
N ASP A 34 6.31 42.45 -27.39
CA ASP A 34 6.10 41.73 -26.15
C ASP A 34 6.92 40.45 -26.18
N GLY A 35 7.69 40.21 -25.12
CA GLY A 35 8.64 39.11 -25.03
C GLY A 35 8.86 38.70 -23.59
N MET A 36 7.77 38.42 -22.86
CA MET A 36 7.86 37.61 -21.66
C MET A 36 8.52 36.29 -22.01
N ILE A 37 9.69 36.05 -21.44
CA ILE A 37 10.39 34.77 -21.49
C ILE A 37 9.52 33.77 -20.74
N LEU A 38 8.66 33.11 -21.50
CA LEU A 38 8.05 31.84 -21.19
C LEU A 38 9.21 30.85 -21.04
N ASP A 39 9.65 30.62 -19.81
CA ASP A 39 10.56 29.52 -19.53
C ASP A 39 9.85 28.23 -19.93
N THR A 40 10.33 27.75 -21.07
CA THR A 40 10.06 26.50 -21.75
C THR A 40 9.83 25.40 -20.74
N ILE A 41 8.62 24.84 -20.78
CA ILE A 41 8.29 23.52 -20.25
C ILE A 41 9.27 22.54 -20.87
N ASN A 42 10.37 22.30 -20.17
CA ASN A 42 11.25 21.19 -20.47
C ASN A 42 10.61 19.97 -19.82
N ASP A 43 10.06 19.10 -20.66
CA ASP A 43 9.55 17.78 -20.33
C ASP A 43 10.53 17.05 -19.41
N SER A 44 10.23 17.09 -18.12
CA SER A 44 10.89 16.27 -17.11
C SER A 44 10.38 14.85 -17.28
N LYS A 45 10.85 14.14 -18.30
CA LYS A 45 10.83 12.68 -18.29
C LYS A 45 11.70 12.21 -17.11
N GLY A 46 11.03 12.00 -15.97
CA GLY A 46 11.38 10.95 -15.02
C GLY A 46 12.32 11.27 -13.87
N LYS A 47 12.24 12.44 -13.21
CA LYS A 47 12.70 12.50 -11.81
C LYS A 47 11.61 11.90 -10.94
N LYS A 48 11.88 10.72 -10.34
CA LYS A 48 10.99 10.10 -9.37
C LYS A 48 10.81 11.05 -8.19
N LYS A 49 9.57 11.19 -7.74
CA LYS A 49 9.25 12.07 -6.60
C LYS A 49 9.68 11.41 -5.29
N SER A 50 10.00 12.21 -4.28
CA SER A 50 10.54 11.70 -3.00
C SER A 50 9.59 10.77 -2.25
N TYR A 51 8.29 10.88 -2.51
CA TYR A 51 7.24 10.06 -1.89
C TYR A 51 6.86 8.81 -2.71
N GLU A 52 7.52 8.57 -3.85
CA GLU A 52 7.28 7.40 -4.72
C GLU A 52 8.33 6.32 -4.46
N VAL A 53 7.90 5.05 -4.59
CA VAL A 53 8.77 3.89 -4.41
C VAL A 53 8.89 3.10 -5.71
N GLU A 54 10.02 2.42 -5.89
CA GLU A 54 10.20 1.49 -7.01
C GLU A 54 9.55 0.15 -6.68
N TYR A 55 8.77 -0.36 -7.62
CA TYR A 55 8.10 -1.66 -7.51
C TYR A 55 7.78 -2.22 -8.89
N ASP A 56 7.61 -3.54 -8.94
CA ASP A 56 7.19 -4.28 -10.12
C ASP A 56 5.90 -5.05 -9.83
N SER A 57 5.00 -5.11 -10.79
CA SER A 57 3.81 -5.97 -10.69
C SER A 57 4.03 -7.25 -11.47
N LEU A 58 3.89 -8.39 -10.80
CA LEU A 58 4.07 -9.73 -11.32
C LEU A 58 2.71 -10.42 -11.48
N SER A 59 2.49 -11.03 -12.63
CA SER A 59 1.39 -11.98 -12.82
C SER A 59 1.67 -13.26 -12.05
N GLN A 60 0.63 -14.08 -11.83
CA GLN A 60 0.80 -15.37 -11.15
C GLN A 60 1.84 -16.25 -11.87
N THR A 61 1.79 -16.33 -13.20
CA THR A 61 2.76 -17.10 -14.00
C THR A 61 4.20 -16.58 -13.83
N ALA A 62 4.39 -15.26 -13.74
CA ALA A 62 5.71 -14.70 -13.49
C ALA A 62 6.27 -15.10 -12.11
N VAL A 63 5.41 -15.19 -11.08
CA VAL A 63 5.82 -15.68 -9.76
C VAL A 63 6.15 -17.18 -9.80
N GLU A 64 5.36 -17.98 -10.51
CA GLU A 64 5.64 -19.41 -10.72
C GLU A 64 6.98 -19.62 -11.45
N ASP A 65 7.31 -18.77 -12.42
CA ASP A 65 8.59 -18.83 -13.14
C ASP A 65 9.78 -18.44 -12.25
N LEU A 66 9.61 -17.49 -11.33
CA LEU A 66 10.62 -17.21 -10.29
C LEU A 66 10.83 -18.41 -9.37
N MET A 67 9.76 -19.08 -8.95
CA MET A 67 9.85 -20.30 -8.14
C MET A 67 10.58 -21.41 -8.89
N LYS A 68 10.28 -21.62 -10.18
CA LYS A 68 10.98 -22.60 -11.03
C LYS A 68 12.45 -22.27 -11.16
N ALA A 69 12.81 -21.00 -11.40
CA ALA A 69 14.20 -20.57 -11.50
C ALA A 69 14.98 -20.84 -10.19
N ASP A 70 14.36 -20.59 -9.03
CA ASP A 70 14.96 -20.90 -7.73
C ASP A 70 15.15 -22.41 -7.52
N VAL A 71 14.17 -23.23 -7.92
CA VAL A 71 14.25 -24.69 -7.87
C VAL A 71 15.35 -25.21 -8.80
N GLU A 72 15.44 -24.70 -10.03
CA GLU A 72 16.47 -25.06 -11.01
C GLU A 72 17.88 -24.69 -10.51
N HIS A 73 18.02 -23.51 -9.92
CA HIS A 73 19.28 -23.07 -9.33
C HIS A 73 19.75 -24.01 -8.21
N ILE A 74 18.86 -24.36 -7.27
CA ILE A 74 19.20 -25.28 -6.17
C ILE A 74 19.44 -26.70 -6.69
N SER A 75 18.64 -27.15 -7.65
CA SER A 75 18.80 -28.44 -8.32
C SER A 75 20.18 -28.56 -9.01
N ALA A 76 20.63 -27.51 -9.70
CA ALA A 76 21.94 -27.46 -10.33
C ALA A 76 23.10 -27.45 -9.32
N ILE A 77 22.98 -26.73 -8.19
CA ILE A 77 24.04 -26.66 -7.17
C ILE A 77 24.19 -27.99 -6.43
N PHE A 78 23.07 -28.59 -6.00
CA PHE A 78 23.11 -29.81 -5.19
C PHE A 78 23.13 -31.11 -6.00
N GLY A 79 22.83 -31.04 -7.31
CA GLY A 79 22.72 -32.21 -8.18
C GLY A 79 21.53 -33.11 -7.83
N VAL A 80 20.42 -32.53 -7.38
CA VAL A 80 19.19 -33.24 -6.95
C VAL A 80 18.04 -32.96 -7.90
N ASP A 81 17.05 -33.86 -7.96
CA ASP A 81 15.84 -33.66 -8.76
C ASP A 81 15.03 -32.42 -8.31
N ALA A 82 14.27 -31.82 -9.22
CA ALA A 82 13.47 -30.61 -8.97
C ALA A 82 12.48 -30.78 -7.80
N ASP A 83 11.88 -31.96 -7.67
CA ASP A 83 10.99 -32.31 -6.56
C ASP A 83 11.70 -32.23 -5.19
N VAL A 84 12.95 -32.70 -5.13
CA VAL A 84 13.77 -32.66 -3.92
C VAL A 84 14.19 -31.22 -3.62
N ALA A 85 14.61 -30.47 -4.64
CA ALA A 85 14.96 -29.06 -4.50
C ALA A 85 13.76 -28.21 -4.01
N SER A 86 12.56 -28.42 -4.55
CA SER A 86 11.31 -27.78 -4.10
C SER A 86 11.02 -28.05 -2.62
N LEU A 87 11.18 -29.30 -2.16
CA LEU A 87 10.98 -29.66 -0.75
C LEU A 87 12.02 -29.02 0.18
N LEU A 88 13.29 -28.99 -0.24
CA LEU A 88 14.37 -28.33 0.51
C LEU A 88 14.14 -26.82 0.64
N LEU A 89 13.73 -26.16 -0.45
CA LEU A 89 13.40 -24.74 -0.46
C LEU A 89 12.24 -24.44 0.48
N ARG A 90 11.16 -25.23 0.42
CA ARG A 90 10.02 -25.08 1.34
C ARG A 90 10.40 -25.30 2.80
N TYR A 91 11.28 -26.25 3.10
CA TYR A 91 11.75 -26.49 4.47
C TYR A 91 12.53 -25.29 5.06
N MET A 92 13.20 -24.53 4.19
CA MET A 92 14.02 -23.36 4.59
C MET A 92 13.33 -22.03 4.29
N ASP A 93 12.00 -22.02 4.13
CA ASP A 93 11.19 -20.83 3.82
C ASP A 93 11.77 -20.03 2.63
N TRP A 94 12.20 -20.74 1.59
CA TRP A 94 12.77 -20.19 0.35
C TRP A 94 14.03 -19.33 0.55
N ASN A 95 14.72 -19.45 1.68
CA ASN A 95 16.01 -18.80 1.90
C ASN A 95 17.14 -19.63 1.27
N LYS A 96 17.50 -19.28 0.03
CA LYS A 96 18.53 -19.98 -0.78
C LYS A 96 19.89 -20.03 -0.09
N ASP A 97 20.38 -18.90 0.41
CA ASP A 97 21.73 -18.80 0.99
C ASP A 97 21.84 -19.70 2.24
N ARG A 98 20.87 -19.59 3.14
CA ARG A 98 20.82 -20.41 4.36
C ARG A 98 20.66 -21.91 4.04
N LEU A 99 19.93 -22.24 2.98
CA LEU A 99 19.79 -23.62 2.52
C LEU A 99 21.13 -24.15 1.99
N ILE A 100 21.83 -23.38 1.15
CA ILE A 100 23.15 -23.74 0.60
C ILE A 100 24.15 -23.99 1.73
N ASP A 101 24.28 -23.07 2.68
CA ASP A 101 25.21 -23.21 3.80
C ASP A 101 24.97 -24.50 4.59
N LYS A 102 23.73 -24.72 5.04
CA LYS A 102 23.39 -25.91 5.85
C LYS A 102 23.49 -27.22 5.08
N TYR A 103 23.14 -27.21 3.79
CA TYR A 103 23.20 -28.41 2.97
C TYR A 103 24.66 -28.82 2.69
N MET A 104 25.55 -27.84 2.49
CA MET A 104 26.98 -28.08 2.35
C MET A 104 27.61 -28.59 3.66
N ASP A 105 27.11 -28.16 4.82
CA ASP A 105 27.55 -28.70 6.13
C ASP A 105 27.13 -30.17 6.33
N ASN A 106 25.86 -30.50 6.11
CA ASN A 106 25.35 -31.87 6.25
C ASN A 106 24.08 -32.15 5.43
N ALA A 107 24.27 -32.53 4.17
CA ALA A 107 23.20 -32.88 3.24
C ALA A 107 22.23 -33.96 3.76
N SER A 108 22.73 -34.97 4.48
CA SER A 108 21.91 -36.09 4.97
C SER A 108 20.96 -35.67 6.10
N ALA A 109 21.45 -34.83 7.02
CA ALA A 109 20.65 -34.31 8.13
C ALA A 109 19.56 -33.36 7.62
N VAL A 110 19.91 -32.46 6.68
CA VAL A 110 18.96 -31.52 6.08
C VAL A 110 17.89 -32.27 5.27
N SER A 111 18.28 -33.26 4.46
CA SER A 111 17.34 -34.07 3.67
C SER A 111 16.37 -34.87 4.55
N THR A 112 16.85 -35.42 5.67
CA THR A 112 16.01 -36.13 6.63
C THR A 112 15.05 -35.18 7.35
N ALA A 113 15.55 -34.01 7.80
CA ALA A 113 14.73 -33.01 8.49
C ALA A 113 13.66 -32.39 7.59
N ALA A 114 13.96 -32.19 6.30
CA ALA A 114 12.99 -31.75 5.30
C ALA A 114 11.93 -32.82 4.98
N GLY A 115 12.15 -34.08 5.35
CA GLY A 115 11.25 -35.20 5.12
C GLY A 115 11.40 -35.85 3.75
N ILE A 116 12.57 -35.73 3.10
CA ILE A 116 12.82 -36.33 1.78
C ILE A 116 13.15 -37.82 1.90
N SER A 117 13.83 -38.21 2.97
CA SER A 117 14.22 -39.60 3.25
C SER A 117 13.89 -39.95 4.69
N PRO A 118 13.53 -41.22 4.97
CA PRO A 118 13.34 -41.66 6.35
C PRO A 118 14.67 -41.56 7.12
N PRO A 119 14.63 -41.26 8.43
CA PRO A 119 15.84 -41.30 9.25
C PRO A 119 16.46 -42.69 9.18
N THR A 120 17.75 -42.75 8.86
CA THR A 120 18.49 -44.02 8.87
C THR A 120 18.42 -44.59 10.29
N LYS A 121 17.64 -45.65 10.48
CA LYS A 121 17.70 -46.42 11.73
C LYS A 121 19.14 -46.90 11.85
N ALA A 122 19.84 -46.50 12.92
CA ALA A 122 21.16 -47.01 13.25
C ALA A 122 21.04 -48.53 13.40
N SER A 123 21.50 -49.27 12.39
CA SER A 123 21.60 -50.72 12.45
C SER A 123 22.48 -51.09 13.63
N SER A 124 21.89 -51.72 14.64
CA SER A 124 22.63 -52.30 15.76
C SER A 124 23.67 -53.30 15.22
N PRO A 125 24.91 -53.35 15.75
CA PRO A 125 25.92 -54.27 15.26
C PRO A 125 25.58 -55.71 15.68
N GLY A 126 24.96 -56.46 14.77
CA GLY A 126 24.90 -57.92 14.85
C GLY A 126 26.24 -58.54 14.41
N PRO A 127 26.71 -59.63 15.01
CA PRO A 127 28.08 -60.10 14.81
C PRO A 127 28.25 -60.72 13.42
N GLU A 128 29.10 -60.11 12.60
CA GLU A 128 29.55 -60.68 11.34
C GLU A 128 30.40 -61.94 11.57
N ARG A 129 29.83 -63.11 11.26
CA ARG A 129 30.59 -64.36 11.16
C ARG A 129 31.25 -64.43 9.78
N SER A 130 32.52 -64.00 9.75
CA SER A 130 33.42 -64.11 8.60
C SER A 130 33.44 -65.53 8.00
N LYS A 131 33.10 -65.65 6.71
CA LYS A 131 33.47 -66.81 5.88
C LYS A 131 34.07 -66.31 4.56
N ARG A 132 35.39 -66.34 4.54
CA ARG A 132 36.28 -66.24 3.38
C ARG A 132 36.21 -67.56 2.59
N THR A 133 35.98 -67.52 1.28
CA THR A 133 36.61 -68.44 0.28
C THR A 133 36.24 -68.09 -1.18
N THR A 134 37.27 -67.68 -1.92
CA THR A 134 37.70 -68.13 -3.27
C THR A 134 36.69 -68.42 -4.38
N ARG A 135 36.86 -67.63 -5.45
CA ARG A 135 36.46 -67.80 -6.86
C ARG A 135 36.85 -69.17 -7.45
N ALA A 136 35.88 -69.89 -8.01
CA ALA A 136 36.07 -70.81 -9.14
C ALA A 136 34.74 -71.12 -9.86
N SER A 137 34.78 -71.05 -11.18
CA SER A 137 33.72 -71.26 -12.16
C SER A 137 33.25 -72.72 -12.23
N ARG A 138 31.95 -72.96 -12.41
CA ARG A 138 31.39 -74.09 -13.19
C ARG A 138 29.90 -73.91 -13.46
N LEU A 139 29.56 -73.98 -14.74
CA LEU A 139 28.20 -74.03 -15.29
C LEU A 139 27.59 -75.41 -15.07
N SER A 140 26.37 -75.49 -14.54
CA SER A 140 25.40 -76.58 -14.74
C SER A 140 23.99 -76.12 -14.32
N PRO A 141 22.92 -76.54 -15.00
CA PRO A 141 21.59 -75.92 -14.89
C PRO A 141 20.81 -76.50 -13.71
N SER A 142 20.25 -75.61 -12.87
CA SER A 142 19.33 -76.01 -11.79
C SER A 142 17.92 -75.52 -12.11
N ALA A 143 16.97 -76.45 -11.98
CA ALA A 143 15.57 -76.32 -12.31
C ALA A 143 14.88 -75.13 -11.62
N LYS A 144 14.04 -74.42 -12.39
CA LYS A 144 13.17 -73.36 -11.90
C LYS A 144 12.21 -73.90 -10.83
N LYS A 145 12.34 -73.42 -9.58
CA LYS A 145 11.23 -73.46 -8.62
C LYS A 145 10.15 -72.49 -9.09
N PRO A 146 8.85 -72.85 -9.04
CA PRO A 146 7.78 -71.92 -9.35
C PRO A 146 7.73 -70.81 -8.29
N THR A 147 7.70 -69.57 -8.74
CA THR A 147 7.39 -68.38 -7.94
C THR A 147 5.95 -68.51 -7.41
N PRO A 148 5.69 -68.28 -6.11
CA PRO A 148 4.32 -68.18 -5.62
C PRO A 148 3.57 -67.03 -6.31
N PRO A 149 2.25 -67.13 -6.50
CA PRO A 149 1.45 -66.04 -7.05
C PRO A 149 1.60 -64.78 -6.19
N PRO A 150 1.50 -63.56 -6.76
CA PRO A 150 1.54 -62.33 -5.98
C PRO A 150 0.41 -62.35 -4.96
N GLU A 151 0.75 -62.18 -3.68
CA GLU A 151 -0.24 -62.02 -2.62
C GLU A 151 -1.14 -60.80 -2.92
N PRO A 152 -2.46 -60.90 -2.71
CA PRO A 152 -3.36 -59.77 -2.94
C PRO A 152 -3.04 -58.63 -1.97
N PHE A 153 -2.80 -57.44 -2.50
CA PHE A 153 -2.58 -56.24 -1.70
C PHE A 153 -3.89 -55.82 -1.02
N VAL A 154 -3.86 -55.61 0.30
CA VAL A 154 -4.97 -55.06 1.06
C VAL A 154 -4.55 -53.69 1.59
N CYS A 155 -5.31 -52.65 1.27
CA CYS A 155 -4.97 -51.29 1.70
C CYS A 155 -5.10 -51.14 3.22
N PRO A 156 -4.07 -50.65 3.95
CA PRO A 156 -4.13 -50.46 5.40
C PRO A 156 -5.15 -49.43 5.90
N ILE A 157 -5.68 -48.58 4.99
CA ILE A 157 -6.59 -47.48 5.34
C ILE A 157 -8.05 -47.90 5.12
N CYS A 158 -8.40 -48.39 3.93
CA CYS A 158 -9.76 -48.76 3.58
C CYS A 158 -10.06 -50.26 3.71
N PHE A 159 -9.04 -51.10 3.96
CA PHE A 159 -9.14 -52.56 4.05
C PHE A 159 -9.77 -53.23 2.82
N ASP A 160 -9.70 -52.55 1.66
CA ASP A 160 -10.19 -53.03 0.37
C ASP A 160 -9.07 -53.78 -0.37
N ASP A 161 -9.37 -54.99 -0.83
CA ASP A 161 -8.50 -55.90 -1.56
C ASP A 161 -8.78 -55.91 -3.08
N THR A 162 -9.82 -55.20 -3.53
CA THR A 162 -10.18 -55.08 -4.95
C THR A 162 -9.35 -54.01 -5.68
N GLN A 163 -8.71 -53.10 -4.94
CA GLN A 163 -7.90 -52.03 -5.50
C GLN A 163 -6.46 -52.47 -5.78
N THR A 164 -6.15 -52.68 -7.06
CA THR A 164 -4.84 -53.18 -7.51
C THR A 164 -3.80 -52.08 -7.71
N GLN A 165 -4.19 -50.81 -7.72
CA GLN A 165 -3.29 -49.68 -7.92
C GLN A 165 -2.87 -49.06 -6.59
N THR A 166 -1.56 -49.08 -6.34
CA THR A 166 -0.96 -48.55 -5.11
C THR A 166 0.05 -47.44 -5.41
N LEU A 167 0.11 -46.45 -4.53
CA LEU A 167 1.15 -45.43 -4.53
C LEU A 167 1.93 -45.48 -3.21
N ALA A 168 3.25 -45.32 -3.31
CA ALA A 168 4.16 -45.31 -2.16
C ALA A 168 5.16 -44.15 -2.27
N LEU A 169 5.52 -43.58 -1.12
CA LEU A 169 6.61 -42.61 -0.99
C LEU A 169 7.95 -43.33 -0.75
N ALA A 170 9.04 -42.56 -0.64
CA ALA A 170 10.38 -43.09 -0.36
C ALA A 170 10.50 -43.86 0.98
N CYS A 171 9.55 -43.69 1.90
CA CYS A 171 9.46 -44.50 3.13
C CYS A 171 9.02 -45.96 2.91
N GLY A 172 8.50 -46.30 1.73
CA GLY A 172 8.03 -47.64 1.40
C GLY A 172 6.59 -47.96 1.85
N HIS A 173 5.91 -47.05 2.54
CA HIS A 173 4.49 -47.22 2.90
C HIS A 173 3.60 -47.08 1.65
N ALA A 174 2.91 -48.16 1.30
CA ALA A 174 2.04 -48.24 0.14
C ALA A 174 0.55 -48.19 0.54
N PHE A 175 -0.21 -47.36 -0.16
CA PHE A 175 -1.65 -47.22 0.02
C PHE A 175 -2.34 -47.20 -1.35
N CYS A 176 -3.63 -47.54 -1.40
CA CYS A 176 -4.36 -47.48 -2.66
C CYS A 176 -4.50 -46.04 -3.17
N THR A 177 -4.63 -45.88 -4.49
CA THR A 177 -4.79 -44.56 -5.15
C THR A 177 -5.99 -43.79 -4.63
N ALA A 178 -7.10 -44.46 -4.32
CA ALA A 178 -8.31 -43.81 -3.81
C ALA A 178 -8.09 -43.17 -2.43
N CYS A 179 -7.40 -43.87 -1.52
CA CYS A 179 -7.08 -43.32 -0.20
C CYS A 179 -6.12 -42.13 -0.29
N TRP A 180 -5.10 -42.21 -1.16
CA TRP A 180 -4.21 -41.08 -1.42
C TRP A 180 -4.98 -39.87 -1.99
N SER A 181 -5.86 -40.10 -2.97
CA SER A 181 -6.66 -39.03 -3.57
C SER A 181 -7.55 -38.34 -2.54
N ALA A 182 -8.27 -39.12 -1.71
CA ALA A 182 -9.12 -38.59 -0.64
C ALA A 182 -8.32 -37.81 0.40
N TYR A 183 -7.19 -38.36 0.86
CA TYR A 183 -6.33 -37.73 1.86
C TYR A 183 -5.72 -36.41 1.36
N VAL A 184 -5.13 -36.43 0.16
CA VAL A 184 -4.54 -35.24 -0.47
C VAL A 184 -5.60 -34.17 -0.71
N THR A 185 -6.79 -34.57 -1.17
CA THR A 185 -7.91 -33.63 -1.39
C THR A 185 -8.37 -32.97 -0.09
N GLY A 186 -8.53 -33.75 0.99
CA GLY A 186 -8.87 -33.21 2.31
C GLY A 186 -7.81 -32.23 2.81
N LYS A 187 -6.52 -32.61 2.73
CA LYS A 187 -5.40 -31.75 3.13
C LYS A 187 -5.35 -30.42 2.37
N ILE A 188 -5.62 -30.43 1.06
CA ILE A 188 -5.57 -29.22 0.23
C ILE A 188 -6.82 -28.35 0.41
N ARG A 189 -8.02 -28.96 0.42
CA ARG A 189 -9.28 -28.21 0.39
C ARG A 189 -9.77 -27.79 1.77
N GLU A 190 -9.64 -28.67 2.76
CA GLU A 190 -10.18 -28.44 4.09
C GLU A 190 -9.15 -27.78 4.99
N GLU A 191 -7.92 -28.33 5.02
CA GLU A 191 -6.86 -27.83 5.90
C GLU A 191 -6.00 -26.73 5.25
N GLY A 192 -5.96 -26.66 3.92
CA GLY A 192 -5.16 -25.68 3.19
C GLY A 192 -3.66 -25.93 3.28
N GLU A 193 -3.24 -27.18 3.53
CA GLU A 193 -1.84 -27.56 3.68
C GLU A 193 -1.19 -27.88 2.33
N GLN A 194 -0.04 -27.25 2.08
CA GLN A 194 0.85 -27.50 0.94
C GLN A 194 1.96 -28.51 1.25
N ARG A 195 2.21 -28.82 2.53
CA ARG A 195 3.24 -29.78 2.98
C ARG A 195 2.57 -31.09 3.43
N ILE A 196 2.32 -31.97 2.47
CA ILE A 196 1.57 -33.22 2.70
C ILE A 196 2.52 -34.35 3.11
N ALA A 197 2.41 -34.84 4.35
CA ALA A 197 3.20 -35.96 4.85
C ALA A 197 2.54 -37.33 4.58
N CYS A 198 3.31 -38.40 4.71
CA CYS A 198 2.86 -39.79 4.60
C CYS A 198 1.70 -40.08 5.57
N MET A 199 0.73 -40.89 5.13
CA MET A 199 -0.42 -41.31 5.96
C MET A 199 -0.07 -42.34 7.05
N ALA A 200 1.14 -42.88 7.06
CA ALA A 200 1.58 -43.83 8.07
C ALA A 200 1.88 -43.13 9.41
N GLU A 201 1.58 -43.81 10.52
CA GLU A 201 1.90 -43.34 11.87
C GLU A 201 3.41 -43.12 12.03
N ASP A 202 3.77 -42.01 12.69
CA ASP A 202 5.16 -41.57 12.93
C ASP A 202 6.05 -41.44 11.67
N CYS A 203 5.46 -41.27 10.48
CA CYS A 203 6.20 -41.11 9.24
C CYS A 203 6.29 -39.63 8.80
N GLY A 204 7.45 -39.01 9.02
CA GLY A 204 7.71 -37.62 8.63
C GLY A 204 8.07 -37.39 7.15
N VAL A 205 7.97 -38.40 6.28
CA VAL A 205 8.31 -38.28 4.85
C VAL A 205 7.24 -37.48 4.12
N VAL A 206 7.64 -36.46 3.37
CA VAL A 206 6.77 -35.54 2.64
C VAL A 206 6.61 -36.00 1.20
N ALA A 207 5.39 -35.87 0.68
CA ALA A 207 5.06 -36.17 -0.70
C ALA A 207 5.66 -35.09 -1.64
N PRO A 208 6.44 -35.48 -2.66
CA PRO A 208 6.86 -34.58 -3.73
C PRO A 208 5.69 -34.01 -4.53
N ASP A 209 5.90 -32.88 -5.22
CA ASP A 209 4.84 -32.21 -5.98
C ASP A 209 4.32 -33.09 -7.11
N SER A 210 5.22 -33.78 -7.83
CA SER A 210 4.83 -34.75 -8.85
C SER A 210 3.98 -35.90 -8.30
N PHE A 211 4.22 -36.32 -7.04
CA PHE A 211 3.45 -37.37 -6.38
C PHE A 211 2.05 -36.88 -6.02
N VAL A 212 1.95 -35.68 -5.44
CA VAL A 212 0.66 -35.04 -5.08
C VAL A 212 -0.22 -34.88 -6.31
N LEU A 213 0.33 -34.34 -7.40
CA LEU A 213 -0.41 -34.16 -8.66
C LEU A 213 -0.85 -35.50 -9.25
N ARG A 214 -0.01 -36.54 -9.18
CA ARG A 214 -0.38 -37.89 -9.62
C ARG A 214 -1.48 -38.52 -8.75
N ALA A 215 -1.47 -38.27 -7.44
CA ALA A 215 -2.49 -38.76 -6.52
C ALA A 215 -3.87 -38.11 -6.73
N LEU A 216 -3.90 -36.83 -7.16
CA LEU A 216 -5.13 -36.11 -7.50
C LEU A 216 -5.78 -36.60 -8.81
N GLY A 217 -4.97 -37.15 -9.73
CA GLY A 217 -5.47 -37.69 -11.00
C GLY A 217 -6.22 -36.63 -11.83
N PRO A 218 -7.51 -36.82 -12.16
CA PRO A 218 -8.26 -35.90 -13.02
C PRO A 218 -8.82 -34.65 -12.33
N ASP A 219 -8.70 -34.52 -11.00
CA ASP A 219 -9.24 -33.37 -10.26
C ASP A 219 -8.37 -32.11 -10.43
N LYS A 220 -8.59 -31.43 -11.58
CA LYS A 220 -7.89 -30.20 -11.92
C LYS A 220 -8.16 -29.05 -10.95
N ALA A 221 -9.35 -28.99 -10.35
CA ALA A 221 -9.69 -27.89 -9.45
C ALA A 221 -8.88 -27.96 -8.16
N THR A 222 -8.67 -29.16 -7.62
CA THR A 222 -7.80 -29.35 -6.44
C THR A 222 -6.34 -29.16 -6.79
N ALA A 223 -5.90 -29.57 -7.99
CA ALA A 223 -4.54 -29.34 -8.46
C ALA A 223 -4.21 -27.84 -8.57
N THR A 224 -5.09 -27.03 -9.18
CA THR A 224 -4.92 -25.58 -9.23
C THR A 224 -4.89 -24.96 -7.83
N ARG A 225 -5.74 -25.45 -6.91
CA ARG A 225 -5.71 -24.99 -5.51
C ARG A 225 -4.38 -25.31 -4.83
N TYR A 226 -3.79 -26.47 -5.09
CA TYR A 226 -2.46 -26.83 -4.58
C TYR A 226 -1.38 -25.90 -5.11
N GLU A 227 -1.36 -25.62 -6.42
CA GLU A 227 -0.44 -24.67 -7.05
C GLU A 227 -0.58 -23.27 -6.43
N GLU A 228 -1.80 -22.78 -6.22
CA GLU A 228 -2.03 -21.52 -5.52
C GLU A 228 -1.46 -21.51 -4.10
N LEU A 229 -1.59 -22.61 -3.34
CA LEU A 229 -1.05 -22.70 -1.99
C LEU A 229 0.49 -22.68 -1.99
N LEU A 230 1.14 -23.30 -2.97
CA LEU A 230 2.58 -23.23 -3.15
C LEU A 230 3.03 -21.78 -3.43
N VAL A 231 2.36 -21.09 -4.36
CA VAL A 231 2.64 -19.67 -4.66
C VAL A 231 2.39 -18.79 -3.44
N ARG A 232 1.30 -19.03 -2.70
CA ARG A 232 1.00 -18.30 -1.45
C ARG A 232 2.10 -18.46 -0.41
N HIS A 233 2.58 -19.68 -0.22
CA HIS A 233 3.68 -19.95 0.70
C HIS A 233 4.97 -19.24 0.25
N PHE A 234 5.34 -19.31 -1.04
CA PHE A 234 6.51 -18.61 -1.58
C PHE A 234 6.46 -17.09 -1.33
N VAL A 235 5.34 -16.45 -1.68
CA VAL A 235 5.16 -15.00 -1.48
C VAL A 235 5.18 -14.64 0.01
N ALA A 236 4.58 -15.46 0.88
CA ALA A 236 4.60 -15.21 2.33
C ALA A 236 6.00 -15.31 2.94
N CYS A 237 6.88 -16.14 2.39
CA CYS A 237 8.27 -16.26 2.82
C CYS A 237 9.14 -15.07 2.36
N SER A 238 8.76 -14.39 1.27
CA SER A 238 9.56 -13.30 0.70
C SER A 238 9.12 -11.92 1.18
N LYS A 239 10.04 -11.19 1.83
CA LYS A 239 9.74 -9.85 2.39
C LYS A 239 9.50 -8.76 1.33
N ASN A 240 10.01 -8.96 0.12
CA ASN A 240 9.83 -8.02 -0.98
C ASN A 240 8.62 -8.37 -1.87
N LEU A 241 7.89 -9.47 -1.62
CA LEU A 241 6.70 -9.83 -2.38
C LEU A 241 5.44 -9.69 -1.53
N LYS A 242 4.35 -9.22 -2.13
CA LYS A 242 3.04 -9.16 -1.47
C LYS A 242 1.91 -9.31 -2.48
N PHE A 243 0.91 -10.12 -2.15
CA PHE A 243 -0.29 -10.22 -2.97
C PHE A 243 -1.06 -8.90 -3.00
N CYS A 244 -1.70 -8.65 -4.13
CA CYS A 244 -2.73 -7.63 -4.22
C CYS A 244 -3.87 -7.96 -3.23
N PRO A 245 -4.28 -7.04 -2.34
CA PRO A 245 -5.32 -7.30 -1.35
C PRO A 245 -6.74 -7.29 -1.95
N TYR A 246 -6.89 -6.84 -3.20
CA TYR A 246 -8.19 -6.73 -3.85
C TYR A 246 -8.78 -8.12 -4.15
N PRO A 247 -10.07 -8.34 -3.85
CA PRO A 247 -10.71 -9.64 -4.11
C PRO A 247 -10.55 -10.08 -5.56
N SER A 248 -10.36 -11.39 -5.75
CA SER A 248 -10.20 -12.03 -7.07
C SER A 248 -8.94 -11.63 -7.86
N CYS A 249 -8.10 -10.73 -7.35
CA CYS A 249 -6.83 -10.40 -7.99
C CYS A 249 -5.75 -11.41 -7.59
N THR A 250 -5.08 -12.03 -8.58
CA THR A 250 -3.99 -13.00 -8.35
C THR A 250 -2.59 -12.41 -8.57
N HIS A 251 -2.50 -11.11 -8.84
CA HIS A 251 -1.21 -10.45 -9.04
C HIS A 251 -0.46 -10.24 -7.72
N THR A 252 0.86 -10.26 -7.83
CA THR A 252 1.80 -10.02 -6.73
C THR A 252 2.63 -8.80 -7.06
N VAL A 253 2.88 -7.93 -6.09
CA VAL A 253 3.78 -6.79 -6.25
C VAL A 253 5.12 -7.11 -5.60
N SER A 254 6.21 -6.76 -6.27
CA SER A 254 7.57 -6.78 -5.74
C SER A 254 8.00 -5.37 -5.36
N CYS A 255 8.41 -5.13 -4.11
CA CYS A 255 8.91 -3.83 -3.65
C CYS A 255 10.10 -4.01 -2.72
N HIS A 256 11.29 -3.63 -3.21
CA HIS A 256 12.53 -3.69 -2.43
C HIS A 256 12.64 -2.57 -1.39
N ALA A 257 12.08 -1.40 -1.69
CA ALA A 257 12.11 -0.24 -0.80
C ALA A 257 11.44 -0.52 0.55
N ALA A 258 10.43 -1.40 0.58
CA ALA A 258 9.65 -1.74 1.76
C ALA A 258 10.10 -3.04 2.46
N ALA A 259 11.24 -3.63 2.08
CA ALA A 259 11.66 -4.93 2.59
C ALA A 259 12.13 -4.91 4.06
N SER A 260 12.41 -3.72 4.62
CA SER A 260 12.85 -3.55 6.01
C SER A 260 11.86 -2.70 6.82
N ARG A 261 11.71 -3.02 8.11
CA ARG A 261 10.89 -2.22 9.04
C ARG A 261 11.42 -0.80 9.22
N ALA A 262 12.75 -0.63 9.19
CA ALA A 262 13.38 0.68 9.32
C ALA A 262 13.05 1.61 8.14
N ALA A 263 12.85 1.09 6.93
CA ALA A 263 12.42 1.93 5.81
C ALA A 263 11.01 2.53 6.05
N LEU A 264 10.12 1.82 6.74
CA LEU A 264 8.74 2.26 6.97
C LEU A 264 8.60 3.45 7.94
N THR A 265 9.71 3.92 8.51
CA THR A 265 9.75 5.16 9.31
C THR A 265 10.02 6.39 8.43
N SER A 266 10.54 6.21 7.22
CA SER A 266 10.82 7.32 6.29
C SER A 266 10.00 7.29 5.01
N ILE A 267 9.45 6.12 4.65
CA ILE A 267 8.66 5.95 3.42
C ILE A 267 7.29 5.33 3.68
N VAL A 268 6.33 5.73 2.86
CA VAL A 268 5.01 5.08 2.76
C VAL A 268 4.94 4.40 1.39
N PRO A 269 5.19 3.09 1.31
CA PRO A 269 5.33 2.39 0.03
C PRO A 269 3.95 2.07 -0.58
N THR A 270 3.24 3.10 -1.03
CA THR A 270 2.00 2.94 -1.80
C THR A 270 2.34 2.45 -3.21
N VAL A 271 1.83 1.27 -3.55
CA VAL A 271 2.06 0.60 -4.84
C VAL A 271 0.74 0.42 -5.58
N CYS A 272 0.83 0.24 -6.90
CA CYS A 272 -0.30 -0.06 -7.76
C CYS A 272 -0.12 -1.45 -8.38
N CYS A 273 -1.14 -2.30 -8.28
CA CYS A 273 -1.13 -3.58 -8.95
C CYS A 273 -1.36 -3.39 -10.47
N GLY A 274 -0.56 -4.08 -11.29
CA GLY A 274 -0.61 -3.97 -12.75
C GLY A 274 -1.89 -4.53 -13.40
N ALA A 275 -2.72 -5.26 -12.65
CA ALA A 275 -4.00 -5.77 -13.12
C ALA A 275 -5.07 -4.69 -13.33
N ASP A 276 -5.13 -3.70 -12.43
CA ASP A 276 -6.09 -2.60 -12.49
C ASP A 276 -5.45 -1.35 -11.84
N PRO A 277 -5.41 -0.19 -12.51
CA PRO A 277 -4.86 1.06 -11.96
C PRO A 277 -5.51 1.55 -10.65
N ARG A 278 -6.70 1.04 -10.33
CA ARG A 278 -7.42 1.35 -9.08
C ARG A 278 -6.95 0.48 -7.92
N HIS A 279 -6.24 -0.62 -8.17
CA HIS A 279 -5.71 -1.50 -7.14
C HIS A 279 -4.46 -0.89 -6.48
N LYS A 280 -4.68 0.19 -5.72
CA LYS A 280 -3.63 0.91 -4.98
C LYS A 280 -3.68 0.54 -3.51
N PHE A 281 -2.55 0.19 -2.93
CA PHE A 281 -2.46 -0.19 -1.52
C PHE A 281 -1.06 0.05 -0.96
N CYS A 282 -0.96 0.17 0.35
CA CYS A 282 0.35 0.22 1.00
C CYS A 282 1.00 -1.17 1.07
N PHE A 283 2.23 -1.29 0.57
CA PHE A 283 3.01 -2.52 0.69
C PHE A 283 3.39 -2.80 2.15
N GLY A 284 3.75 -1.76 2.91
CA GLY A 284 4.33 -1.86 4.24
C GLY A 284 3.35 -2.18 5.37
N CYS A 285 2.04 -2.09 5.16
CA CYS A 285 1.05 -2.31 6.22
C CYS A 285 -0.23 -3.00 5.69
N PRO A 286 -1.15 -3.45 6.57
CA PRO A 286 -2.40 -4.08 6.17
C PRO A 286 -3.53 -3.08 5.86
N ILE A 287 -3.27 -1.77 5.92
CA ILE A 287 -4.30 -0.75 5.62
C ILE A 287 -4.64 -0.81 4.13
N GLU A 288 -5.93 -0.92 3.83
CA GLU A 288 -6.43 -0.87 2.47
C GLU A 288 -6.31 0.55 1.91
N GLY A 289 -5.78 0.66 0.69
CA GLY A 289 -5.65 1.94 0.00
C GLY A 289 -4.37 2.73 0.32
N ASP A 290 -4.32 3.93 -0.24
CA ASP A 290 -3.26 4.91 0.00
C ASP A 290 -3.48 5.60 1.34
N HIS A 291 -2.40 5.70 2.13
CA HIS A 291 -2.40 6.46 3.38
C HIS A 291 -1.32 7.53 3.46
N ARG A 292 -0.77 7.95 2.33
CA ARG A 292 0.09 9.12 2.28
C ARG A 292 -0.70 10.39 2.67
N PRO A 293 -0.07 11.33 3.41
CA PRO A 293 1.35 11.38 3.73
C PRO A 293 1.73 10.74 5.08
N VAL A 294 0.79 10.09 5.79
CA VAL A 294 1.06 9.57 7.14
C VAL A 294 1.79 8.23 7.10
N LEU A 295 2.77 8.03 8.01
CA LEU A 295 3.48 6.76 8.15
C LEU A 295 2.57 5.62 8.59
N CYS A 296 2.95 4.38 8.23
CA CYS A 296 2.19 3.16 8.56
C CYS A 296 1.88 3.03 10.05
N ALA A 297 2.87 3.30 10.92
CA ALA A 297 2.71 3.20 12.37
C ALA A 297 1.67 4.20 12.89
N VAL A 298 1.76 5.46 12.47
CA VAL A 298 0.85 6.53 12.88
C VAL A 298 -0.56 6.31 12.31
N ALA A 299 -0.68 5.83 11.06
CA ALA A 299 -1.96 5.45 10.48
C ALA A 299 -2.64 4.33 11.26
N LYS A 300 -1.88 3.29 11.67
CA LYS A 300 -2.38 2.20 12.51
C LYS A 300 -2.84 2.71 13.88
N MET A 301 -2.08 3.61 14.51
CA MET A 301 -2.46 4.23 15.78
C MET A 301 -3.75 5.05 15.65
N TRP A 302 -3.89 5.82 14.56
CA TRP A 302 -5.12 6.56 14.28
C TRP A 302 -6.34 5.64 14.15
N LEU A 303 -6.24 4.59 13.32
CA LEU A 303 -7.32 3.63 13.14
C LEU A 303 -7.67 2.88 14.43
N GLN A 304 -6.66 2.53 15.24
CA GLN A 304 -6.88 1.93 16.56
C GLN A 304 -7.67 2.88 17.45
N LYS A 305 -7.25 4.16 17.53
CA LYS A 305 -7.96 5.18 18.30
C LYS A 305 -9.39 5.39 17.85
N CYS A 306 -9.64 5.39 16.53
CA CYS A 306 -10.98 5.47 15.97
C CYS A 306 -11.88 4.29 16.40
N ARG A 307 -11.31 3.09 16.60
CA ARG A 307 -12.05 1.93 17.11
C ARG A 307 -12.35 2.07 18.60
N ASP A 308 -11.35 2.47 19.38
CA ASP A 308 -11.45 2.57 20.85
C ASP A 308 -12.42 3.70 21.28
N ASP A 309 -12.40 4.84 20.58
CA ASP A 309 -13.24 6.00 20.89
C ASP A 309 -14.56 6.01 20.08
N SER A 310 -14.94 4.88 19.48
CA SER A 310 -16.06 4.76 18.54
C SER A 310 -17.43 5.08 19.15
N GLU A 311 -17.65 4.81 20.44
CA GLU A 311 -18.91 5.13 21.12
C GLU A 311 -19.12 6.65 21.28
N THR A 312 -18.05 7.43 21.45
CA THR A 312 -18.14 8.90 21.53
C THR A 312 -18.25 9.54 20.14
N ALA A 313 -17.63 8.94 19.13
CA ALA A 313 -17.68 9.39 17.74
C ALA A 313 -19.03 9.11 17.06
N ASN A 314 -19.67 7.97 17.36
CA ASN A 314 -20.96 7.60 16.79
C ASN A 314 -22.10 8.54 17.22
N TRP A 315 -22.02 9.17 18.39
CA TRP A 315 -23.01 10.13 18.86
C TRP A 315 -23.08 11.41 18.02
N ILE A 316 -22.00 11.76 17.29
CA ILE A 316 -21.88 12.99 16.49
C ILE A 316 -22.07 12.72 14.99
N LYS A 317 -22.15 11.45 14.58
CA LYS A 317 -22.21 11.03 13.17
C LYS A 317 -23.63 11.13 12.62
N SER A 318 -24.21 12.33 12.64
CA SER A 318 -25.42 12.62 11.89
C SER A 318 -25.03 13.05 10.47
N ASN A 319 -25.54 12.35 9.45
CA ASN A 319 -25.55 12.82 8.05
C ASN A 319 -26.40 14.08 7.85
N THR A 320 -26.94 14.60 8.95
CA THR A 320 -27.93 15.62 9.04
C THR A 320 -27.50 16.59 10.12
N LYS A 321 -27.30 17.86 9.75
CA LYS A 321 -26.97 18.95 10.68
C LYS A 321 -28.02 20.04 10.59
N GLU A 322 -28.06 20.93 11.56
CA GLU A 322 -28.96 22.09 11.54
C GLU A 322 -28.24 23.33 11.01
N CYS A 323 -28.93 24.15 10.22
CA CYS A 323 -28.40 25.43 9.78
C CYS A 323 -28.14 26.35 10.99
N SER A 324 -26.92 26.85 11.16
CA SER A 324 -26.56 27.74 12.27
C SER A 324 -27.34 29.06 12.30
N LYS A 325 -27.94 29.48 11.17
CA LYS A 325 -28.73 30.71 11.08
C LYS A 325 -30.25 30.52 11.28
N CYS A 326 -30.82 29.41 10.81
CA CYS A 326 -32.28 29.22 10.80
C CYS A 326 -32.77 27.87 11.33
N GLN A 327 -31.85 27.04 11.83
CA GLN A 327 -32.10 25.72 12.43
C GLN A 327 -32.85 24.73 11.54
N SER A 328 -32.95 25.00 10.23
CA SER A 328 -33.47 24.02 9.29
C SER A 328 -32.53 22.82 9.23
N THR A 329 -33.09 21.62 9.31
CA THR A 329 -32.39 20.35 9.09
C THR A 329 -31.83 20.28 7.66
N ILE A 330 -30.55 19.97 7.51
CA ILE A 330 -29.81 19.88 6.25
C ILE A 330 -29.10 18.53 6.20
N GLU A 331 -29.28 17.79 5.11
CA GLU A 331 -28.57 16.53 4.82
C GLU A 331 -27.41 16.78 3.86
N LYS A 332 -26.27 16.10 4.05
CA LYS A 332 -25.14 16.15 3.12
C LYS A 332 -25.45 15.36 1.86
N ASN A 333 -25.59 16.04 0.72
CA ASN A 333 -25.99 15.45 -0.57
C ASN A 333 -24.91 15.51 -1.66
N GLY A 334 -23.66 15.73 -1.25
CA GLY A 334 -22.50 15.94 -2.13
C GLY A 334 -21.19 15.79 -1.38
N GLY A 335 -20.10 15.85 -2.13
CA GLY A 335 -18.76 15.71 -1.57
C GLY A 335 -18.22 17.03 -1.02
N CYS A 336 -18.66 18.16 -1.59
CA CYS A 336 -18.23 19.51 -1.26
C CYS A 336 -18.61 19.90 0.18
N ASN A 337 -17.71 20.61 0.85
CA ASN A 337 -17.94 21.16 2.19
C ASN A 337 -18.57 22.56 2.17
N HIS A 338 -18.57 23.24 1.03
CA HIS A 338 -19.34 24.46 0.82
C HIS A 338 -20.83 24.11 0.70
N MET A 339 -21.65 24.58 1.65
CA MET A 339 -23.08 24.30 1.64
C MET A 339 -23.91 25.58 1.70
N THR A 340 -24.98 25.62 0.89
CA THR A 340 -25.97 26.71 0.89
C THR A 340 -27.29 26.22 1.47
N CYS A 341 -27.77 26.85 2.54
CA CYS A 341 -29.06 26.52 3.14
C CYS A 341 -30.22 26.80 2.17
N LYS A 342 -31.05 25.80 1.87
CA LYS A 342 -32.19 25.96 0.96
C LYS A 342 -33.25 26.95 1.47
N LYS A 343 -33.42 27.07 2.79
CA LYS A 343 -34.44 27.93 3.44
C LYS A 343 -34.00 29.39 3.55
N CYS A 344 -32.82 29.66 4.09
CA CYS A 344 -32.35 31.03 4.37
C CYS A 344 -31.21 31.52 3.47
N LYS A 345 -30.76 30.69 2.52
CA LYS A 345 -29.66 30.97 1.57
C LYS A 345 -28.32 31.32 2.22
N TYR A 346 -28.15 31.02 3.49
CA TYR A 346 -26.87 31.17 4.19
C TYR A 346 -25.85 30.14 3.70
N GLU A 347 -24.66 30.61 3.38
CA GLU A 347 -23.51 29.81 2.94
C GLU A 347 -22.56 29.56 4.10
N PHE A 348 -22.23 28.29 4.33
CA PHE A 348 -21.46 27.86 5.48
C PHE A 348 -20.61 26.62 5.15
N CYS A 349 -19.60 26.39 5.98
CA CYS A 349 -18.78 25.19 5.91
C CYS A 349 -19.44 24.04 6.68
N TRP A 350 -19.62 22.88 6.04
CA TRP A 350 -20.20 21.71 6.67
C TRP A 350 -19.40 21.19 7.87
N VAL A 351 -18.08 21.40 7.87
CA VAL A 351 -17.18 20.90 8.91
C VAL A 351 -17.32 21.72 10.19
N CYS A 352 -17.09 23.04 10.13
CA CYS A 352 -17.06 23.90 11.32
C CYS A 352 -18.38 24.63 11.59
N MET A 353 -19.36 24.58 10.68
CA MET A 353 -20.63 25.34 10.73
C MET A 353 -20.47 26.87 10.72
N GLY A 354 -19.26 27.36 10.43
CA GLY A 354 -18.93 28.78 10.31
C GLY A 354 -19.23 29.36 8.93
N PRO A 355 -19.16 30.70 8.78
CA PRO A 355 -19.45 31.40 7.53
C PRO A 355 -18.48 31.00 6.42
N TRP A 356 -18.99 30.71 5.23
CA TRP A 356 -18.12 30.39 4.09
C TRP A 356 -17.25 31.59 3.66
N ALA A 357 -17.78 32.81 3.76
CA ALA A 357 -17.06 34.03 3.38
C ALA A 357 -15.74 34.27 4.12
N GLU A 358 -15.57 33.71 5.32
CA GLU A 358 -14.32 33.81 6.09
C GLU A 358 -13.29 32.77 5.63
N HIS A 359 -13.73 31.68 5.00
CA HIS A 359 -12.83 30.65 4.47
C HIS A 359 -12.03 31.21 3.28
N GLY A 360 -10.71 31.06 3.33
CA GLY A 360 -9.80 31.58 2.32
C GLY A 360 -9.19 32.95 2.64
N THR A 361 -9.55 33.55 3.78
CA THR A 361 -8.82 34.67 4.36
C THR A 361 -7.58 34.18 5.12
N ALA A 362 -6.55 35.03 5.24
CA ALA A 362 -5.29 34.64 5.91
C ALA A 362 -5.44 34.42 7.42
N TRP A 363 -6.47 35.02 8.04
CA TRP A 363 -6.66 35.02 9.50
C TRP A 363 -7.61 33.93 10.00
N TYR A 364 -8.42 33.33 9.12
CA TYR A 364 -9.36 32.27 9.49
C TYR A 364 -8.84 30.90 9.06
N SER A 365 -8.60 30.01 10.03
CA SER A 365 -8.13 28.65 9.79
C SER A 365 -9.10 27.64 10.38
N CYS A 366 -9.91 27.03 9.51
CA CYS A 366 -10.85 25.97 9.89
C CYS A 366 -10.13 24.65 10.21
N ASN A 367 -8.97 24.38 9.61
CA ASN A 367 -8.27 23.11 9.76
C ASN A 367 -7.50 22.98 11.09
N ARG A 368 -7.00 24.09 11.64
CA ARG A 368 -6.23 24.11 12.91
C ARG A 368 -7.12 23.98 14.13
N TYR A 369 -6.63 23.28 15.16
CA TYR A 369 -7.29 23.23 16.46
C TYR A 369 -6.66 24.25 17.41
N ASP A 370 -7.45 25.18 17.95
CA ASP A 370 -6.95 26.17 18.92
C ASP A 370 -6.84 25.55 20.31
N GLU A 371 -5.63 25.18 20.70
CA GLU A 371 -5.35 24.57 21.99
C GLU A 371 -5.29 25.58 23.14
N LYS A 372 -5.37 26.90 22.88
CA LYS A 372 -5.43 27.91 23.95
C LYS A 372 -6.69 27.74 24.82
N ALA A 373 -7.79 27.28 24.24
CA ALA A 373 -9.00 26.94 24.98
C ALA A 373 -8.82 25.78 25.98
N GLY A 374 -7.82 24.90 25.75
CA GLY A 374 -7.53 23.76 26.61
C GLY A 374 -6.43 24.00 27.65
N ILE A 375 -5.51 24.95 27.42
CA ILE A 375 -4.37 25.23 28.32
C ILE A 375 -4.82 25.85 29.65
N GLU A 376 -5.99 26.50 29.69
CA GLU A 376 -6.58 27.07 30.92
C GLU A 376 -7.26 26.02 31.83
N ALA A 377 -7.27 24.75 31.42
CA ALA A 377 -7.88 23.63 32.15
C ALA A 377 -7.06 23.23 33.40
N ARG A 378 -7.39 23.83 34.56
CA ARG A 378 -6.72 23.52 35.84
C ARG A 378 -7.00 22.10 36.37
N ASP A 379 -8.17 21.54 36.09
CA ASP A 379 -8.62 20.26 36.66
C ASP A 379 -8.51 19.06 35.69
N ALA A 380 -8.37 17.85 36.25
CA ALA A 380 -8.22 16.61 35.47
C ALA A 380 -9.42 16.34 34.53
N GLN A 381 -10.63 16.71 34.95
CA GLN A 381 -11.84 16.63 34.13
C GLN A 381 -11.77 17.57 32.91
N SER A 382 -11.24 18.78 33.11
CA SER A 382 -11.08 19.77 32.03
C SER A 382 -10.02 19.32 31.01
N ARG A 383 -8.94 18.65 31.45
CA ARG A 383 -7.95 18.04 30.55
C ARG A 383 -8.51 16.89 29.71
N SER A 384 -9.31 16.01 30.33
CA SER A 384 -9.99 14.92 29.61
C SER A 384 -10.95 15.48 28.55
N ARG A 385 -11.72 16.51 28.89
CA ARG A 385 -12.62 17.20 27.97
C ARG A 385 -11.86 17.86 26.81
N ALA A 386 -10.78 18.59 27.09
CA ALA A 386 -9.96 19.22 26.05
C ALA A 386 -9.33 18.18 25.10
N SER A 387 -8.85 17.05 25.65
CA SER A 387 -8.34 15.94 24.84
C SER A 387 -9.42 15.33 23.94
N LEU A 388 -10.65 15.20 24.43
CA LEU A 388 -11.78 14.72 23.65
C LEU A 388 -12.18 15.73 22.56
N GLU A 389 -12.29 17.01 22.89
CA GLU A 389 -12.60 18.08 21.92
C GLU A 389 -11.55 18.14 20.81
N ARG A 390 -10.27 18.02 21.16
CA ARG A 390 -9.16 17.89 20.20
C ARG A 390 -9.34 16.67 19.31
N TYR A 391 -9.60 15.50 19.87
CA TYR A 391 -9.83 14.28 19.08
C TYR A 391 -11.01 14.46 18.12
N LEU A 392 -12.14 14.97 18.60
CA LEU A 392 -13.33 15.21 17.79
C LEU A 392 -13.07 16.21 16.65
N HIS A 393 -12.25 17.23 16.88
CA HIS A 393 -11.86 18.18 15.83
C HIS A 393 -11.21 17.47 14.64
N TYR A 394 -10.18 16.66 14.90
CA TYR A 394 -9.45 15.94 13.84
C TYR A 394 -10.25 14.77 13.29
N TYR A 395 -10.98 14.03 14.15
CA TYR A 395 -11.83 12.91 13.75
C TYR A 395 -12.94 13.35 12.80
N ASN A 396 -13.67 14.43 13.12
CA ASN A 396 -14.76 14.91 12.29
C ASN A 396 -14.28 15.29 10.88
N ARG A 397 -13.07 15.87 10.77
CA ARG A 397 -12.46 16.23 9.47
C ARG A 397 -11.99 15.01 8.70
N TRP A 398 -11.30 14.09 9.38
CA TRP A 398 -10.91 12.79 8.82
C TRP A 398 -12.13 12.01 8.29
N ALA A 399 -13.16 11.85 9.12
CA ALA A 399 -14.38 11.12 8.79
C ALA A 399 -15.18 11.82 7.67
N ASN A 400 -15.17 13.15 7.64
CA ASN A 400 -15.80 13.93 6.58
C ASN A 400 -15.14 13.67 5.21
N HIS A 401 -13.80 13.64 5.12
CA HIS A 401 -13.12 13.28 3.88
C HIS A 401 -13.31 11.80 3.52
N GLU A 402 -13.35 10.90 4.51
CA GLU A 402 -13.68 9.49 4.28
C GLU A 402 -15.09 9.32 3.69
N GLN A 403 -16.07 10.04 4.24
CA GLN A 403 -17.44 10.00 3.73
C GLN A 403 -17.56 10.67 2.35
N SER A 404 -16.90 11.81 2.13
CA SER A 404 -16.84 12.46 0.82
C SER A 404 -16.18 11.59 -0.24
N ALA A 405 -15.27 10.68 0.15
CA ALA A 405 -14.74 9.64 -0.74
C ALA A 405 -15.80 8.57 -1.06
N LYS A 406 -16.66 8.15 -0.12
CA LYS A 406 -17.77 7.22 -0.43
C LYS A 406 -18.80 7.84 -1.39
N LEU A 407 -19.05 9.14 -1.25
CA LEU A 407 -19.91 9.89 -2.16
C LEU A 407 -19.26 10.18 -3.53
N SER A 408 -17.96 9.90 -3.71
CA SER A 408 -17.28 10.06 -5.01
C SER A 408 -17.91 9.18 -6.09
N VAL A 409 -18.42 7.99 -5.71
CA VAL A 409 -19.09 7.07 -6.64
C VAL A 409 -20.29 7.74 -7.32
N GLU A 410 -21.12 8.46 -6.55
CA GLU A 410 -22.23 9.21 -7.12
C GLU A 410 -21.75 10.39 -7.98
N LEU A 411 -20.64 11.03 -7.59
CA LEU A 411 -20.03 12.11 -8.36
C LEU A 411 -19.50 11.61 -9.71
N TYR A 412 -18.91 10.42 -9.79
CA TYR A 412 -18.51 9.79 -11.05
C TYR A 412 -19.71 9.51 -11.94
N VAL A 413 -20.78 8.92 -11.40
CA VAL A 413 -22.00 8.63 -12.18
C VAL A 413 -22.63 9.92 -12.71
N LYS A 414 -22.70 10.98 -11.88
CA LYS A 414 -23.19 12.29 -12.32
C LYS A 414 -22.27 12.89 -13.39
N THR A 415 -20.95 12.75 -13.23
CA THR A 415 -19.96 13.28 -14.18
C THR A 415 -20.00 12.57 -15.53
N GLU A 416 -20.15 11.25 -15.57
CA GLU A 416 -20.30 10.49 -16.82
C GLU A 416 -21.56 10.93 -17.57
N LYS A 417 -22.70 11.08 -16.88
CA LYS A 417 -23.93 11.64 -17.49
C LYS A 417 -23.72 13.05 -18.03
N LYS A 418 -23.06 13.91 -17.25
CA LYS A 418 -22.68 15.27 -17.67
C LYS A 418 -21.80 15.24 -18.93
N MET A 419 -20.85 14.31 -19.02
CA MET A 419 -19.98 14.12 -20.19
C MET A 419 -20.75 13.65 -21.42
N GLU A 420 -21.76 12.79 -21.27
CA GLU A 420 -22.67 12.42 -22.36
C GLU A 420 -23.52 13.60 -22.83
N GLU A 421 -24.10 14.36 -21.89
CA GLU A 421 -24.86 15.57 -22.19
C GLU A 421 -24.00 16.63 -22.91
N MET A 422 -22.74 16.80 -22.52
CA MET A 422 -21.80 17.67 -23.23
C MET A 422 -21.59 17.22 -24.67
N GLN A 423 -21.40 15.92 -24.94
CA GLN A 423 -21.20 15.43 -26.31
C GLN A 423 -22.43 15.63 -27.21
N VAL A 424 -23.63 15.66 -26.63
CA VAL A 424 -24.88 15.86 -27.39
C VAL A 424 -25.20 17.34 -27.58
N THR A 425 -24.98 18.16 -26.55
CA THR A 425 -25.35 19.59 -26.56
C THR A 425 -24.26 20.50 -27.11
N THR A 426 -23.02 20.02 -27.13
CA THR A 426 -21.85 20.71 -27.68
C THR A 426 -21.18 19.79 -28.68
N ASP A 427 -20.59 20.33 -29.75
CA ASP A 427 -19.86 19.53 -30.77
C ASP A 427 -18.50 18.98 -30.26
N LEU A 428 -18.38 18.74 -28.95
CA LEU A 428 -17.17 18.19 -28.32
C LEU A 428 -17.11 16.67 -28.50
N THR A 429 -15.91 16.19 -28.82
CA THR A 429 -15.65 14.76 -28.96
C THR A 429 -15.51 14.06 -27.60
N TRP A 430 -15.61 12.73 -27.60
CA TRP A 430 -15.39 11.90 -26.41
C TRP A 430 -14.04 12.18 -25.72
N ILE A 431 -12.99 12.47 -26.49
CA ILE A 431 -11.65 12.81 -25.96
C ILE A 431 -11.69 14.16 -25.23
N GLU A 432 -12.42 15.12 -25.76
CA GLU A 432 -12.47 16.48 -25.24
C GLU A 432 -13.26 16.61 -23.95
N VAL A 433 -14.17 15.69 -23.65
CA VAL A 433 -14.92 15.69 -22.38
C VAL A 433 -14.18 14.96 -21.24
N GLN A 434 -13.08 14.24 -21.51
CA GLN A 434 -12.32 13.49 -20.50
C GLN A 434 -11.72 14.36 -19.38
N PHE A 435 -11.61 15.68 -19.57
CA PHE A 435 -11.09 16.58 -18.53
C PHE A 435 -11.95 16.54 -17.25
N MET A 436 -13.26 16.30 -17.37
CA MET A 436 -14.15 16.18 -16.21
C MET A 436 -13.84 14.94 -15.39
N LYS A 437 -13.63 13.80 -16.05
CA LYS A 437 -13.23 12.56 -15.38
C LYS A 437 -11.89 12.72 -14.66
N LYS A 438 -10.88 13.30 -15.33
CA LYS A 438 -9.58 13.60 -14.73
C LYS A 438 -9.70 14.51 -13.49
N ALA A 439 -10.59 15.50 -13.55
CA ALA A 439 -10.85 16.39 -12.42
C ALA A 439 -11.46 15.64 -11.22
N VAL A 440 -12.42 14.74 -11.47
CA VAL A 440 -13.00 13.89 -10.40
C VAL A 440 -11.95 12.95 -9.82
N ASP A 441 -11.13 12.30 -10.66
CA ASP A 441 -10.04 11.41 -10.23
C ASP A 441 -9.06 12.17 -9.31
N GLU A 442 -8.69 13.41 -9.65
CA GLU A 442 -7.77 14.21 -8.84
C GLU A 442 -8.41 14.70 -7.53
N VAL A 443 -9.70 15.06 -7.53
CA VAL A 443 -10.43 15.39 -6.29
C VAL A 443 -10.47 14.20 -5.34
N GLU A 444 -10.76 13.00 -5.83
CA GLU A 444 -10.81 11.79 -5.00
C GLU A 444 -9.44 11.45 -4.41
N LYS A 445 -8.38 11.53 -5.23
CA LYS A 445 -7.00 11.34 -4.79
C LYS A 445 -6.62 12.34 -3.69
N CYS A 446 -6.91 13.63 -3.89
CA CYS A 446 -6.57 14.66 -2.90
C CYS A 446 -7.40 14.56 -1.63
N ARG A 447 -8.67 14.13 -1.70
CA ARG A 447 -9.48 13.83 -0.51
C ARG A 447 -8.90 12.68 0.30
N THR A 448 -8.34 11.67 -0.36
CA THR A 448 -7.61 10.60 0.33
C THR A 448 -6.37 11.14 1.03
N THR A 449 -5.57 11.98 0.38
CA THR A 449 -4.44 12.67 1.03
C THR A 449 -4.91 13.50 2.24
N LEU A 450 -5.91 14.36 2.06
CA LEU A 450 -6.46 15.25 3.10
C LEU A 450 -7.01 14.48 4.30
N LYS A 451 -7.71 13.37 4.07
CA LYS A 451 -8.13 12.46 5.15
C LYS A 451 -6.93 12.13 6.04
N TRP A 452 -5.82 11.71 5.44
CA TRP A 452 -4.64 11.26 6.17
C TRP A 452 -3.77 12.39 6.73
N THR A 453 -3.81 13.60 6.16
CA THR A 453 -3.15 14.77 6.77
C THR A 453 -3.76 15.12 8.13
N TYR A 454 -5.08 14.95 8.32
CA TYR A 454 -5.71 15.16 9.63
C TYR A 454 -5.30 14.12 10.68
N ALA A 455 -5.12 12.86 10.28
CA ALA A 455 -4.58 11.82 11.17
C ALA A 455 -3.15 12.15 11.59
N MET A 456 -2.32 12.63 10.65
CA MET A 456 -0.95 13.07 10.93
C MET A 456 -0.92 14.29 11.87
N ALA A 457 -1.67 15.35 11.56
CA ALA A 457 -1.71 16.58 12.35
C ALA A 457 -2.17 16.35 13.81
N TYR A 458 -3.03 15.34 14.05
CA TYR A 458 -3.41 14.94 15.40
C TYR A 458 -2.22 14.44 16.23
N TYR A 459 -1.28 13.72 15.62
CA TYR A 459 -0.12 13.15 16.31
C TYR A 459 1.14 14.00 16.23
N LEU A 460 1.21 14.97 15.31
CA LEU A 460 2.32 15.92 15.28
C LEU A 460 2.38 16.76 16.57
N GLU A 461 3.59 16.86 17.11
CA GLU A 461 3.91 17.78 18.20
C GLU A 461 3.80 19.24 17.73
N LYS A 462 3.64 20.15 18.68
CA LYS A 462 3.65 21.59 18.41
C LYS A 462 5.03 22.05 17.97
N GLY A 463 5.05 22.86 16.92
CA GLY A 463 6.24 23.57 16.51
C GLY A 463 6.07 24.16 15.12
N ASN A 464 7.11 24.84 14.66
CA ASN A 464 7.12 25.53 13.36
C ASN A 464 6.85 24.55 12.19
N ALA A 465 7.34 23.32 12.28
CA ALA A 465 7.11 22.30 11.26
C ALA A 465 5.62 21.92 11.14
N LYS A 466 4.92 21.79 12.27
CA LYS A 466 3.47 21.52 12.28
C LYS A 466 2.68 22.70 11.72
N GLU A 467 3.06 23.93 12.05
CA GLU A 467 2.38 25.12 11.53
C GLU A 467 2.49 25.18 9.99
N LEU A 468 3.70 24.98 9.45
CA LEU A 468 3.92 24.94 8.00
C LEU A 468 3.13 23.80 7.32
N PHE A 469 3.11 22.62 7.94
CA PHE A 469 2.30 21.49 7.48
C PHE A 469 0.81 21.85 7.42
N GLU A 470 0.27 22.50 8.44
CA GLU A 470 -1.13 22.90 8.49
C GLU A 470 -1.46 24.05 7.51
N ASP A 471 -0.49 24.89 7.14
CA ASP A 471 -0.65 25.88 6.06
C ASP A 471 -0.72 25.19 4.69
N ASN A 472 0.16 24.21 4.42
CA ASN A 472 0.11 23.39 3.21
C ASN A 472 -1.21 22.60 3.12
N GLN A 473 -1.67 22.04 4.24
CA GLN A 473 -2.96 21.36 4.34
C GLN A 473 -4.13 22.28 3.99
N ARG A 474 -4.15 23.51 4.54
CA ARG A 474 -5.19 24.51 4.26
C ARG A 474 -5.24 24.86 2.77
N ASP A 475 -4.08 25.10 2.17
CA ASP A 475 -3.99 25.46 0.76
C ASP A 475 -4.48 24.33 -0.17
N LEU A 476 -4.16 23.08 0.16
CA LEU A 476 -4.67 21.90 -0.54
C LEU A 476 -6.18 21.75 -0.36
N GLU A 477 -6.70 21.86 0.87
CA GLU A 477 -8.12 21.74 1.15
C GLU A 477 -8.94 22.77 0.38
N ARG A 478 -8.52 24.04 0.39
CA ARG A 478 -9.17 25.09 -0.40
C ARG A 478 -9.17 24.77 -1.89
N ALA A 479 -8.04 24.35 -2.45
CA ALA A 479 -7.96 24.01 -3.85
C ALA A 479 -8.92 22.87 -4.23
N VAL A 480 -9.03 21.85 -3.38
CA VAL A 480 -9.91 20.69 -3.59
C VAL A 480 -11.38 21.09 -3.52
N GLU A 481 -11.77 21.91 -2.55
CA GLU A 481 -13.16 22.36 -2.42
C GLU A 481 -13.56 23.27 -3.59
N ASP A 482 -12.69 24.19 -4.01
CA ASP A 482 -12.90 25.03 -5.20
C ASP A 482 -13.14 24.18 -6.47
N LEU A 483 -12.38 23.10 -6.66
CA LEU A 483 -12.55 22.20 -7.81
C LEU A 483 -13.81 21.35 -7.68
N SER A 484 -14.09 20.83 -6.48
CA SER A 484 -15.30 20.06 -6.21
C SER A 484 -16.57 20.87 -6.45
N GLU A 485 -16.57 22.15 -6.07
CA GLU A 485 -17.68 23.06 -6.32
C GLU A 485 -17.91 23.23 -7.83
N LEU A 486 -16.86 23.48 -8.62
CA LEU A 486 -16.98 23.57 -10.07
C LEU A 486 -17.55 22.30 -10.71
N LEU A 487 -17.20 21.12 -10.20
CA LEU A 487 -17.71 19.84 -10.70
C LEU A 487 -19.20 19.62 -10.37
N GLU A 488 -19.68 20.21 -9.28
CA GLU A 488 -21.07 20.10 -8.85
C GLU A 488 -21.99 21.11 -9.57
N LEU A 489 -21.46 22.20 -10.13
CA LEU A 489 -22.23 23.20 -10.89
C LEU A 489 -22.96 22.61 -12.13
N PRO A 490 -24.14 23.15 -12.50
CA PRO A 490 -24.84 22.74 -13.71
C PRO A 490 -24.05 23.10 -14.97
N ILE A 491 -24.23 22.33 -16.05
CA ILE A 491 -23.59 22.63 -17.34
C ILE A 491 -24.46 23.62 -18.11
N GLU A 492 -23.86 24.73 -18.51
CA GLU A 492 -24.46 25.69 -19.42
C GLU A 492 -23.65 25.70 -20.72
N ALA A 493 -24.31 25.41 -21.85
CA ALA A 493 -23.63 25.25 -23.15
C ALA A 493 -22.86 26.52 -23.58
N GLU A 494 -23.36 27.71 -23.23
CA GLU A 494 -22.75 29.00 -23.57
C GLU A 494 -21.41 29.25 -22.86
N THR A 495 -21.18 28.61 -21.70
CA THR A 495 -19.95 28.81 -20.90
C THR A 495 -18.98 27.64 -21.02
N MET A 496 -19.23 26.67 -21.89
CA MET A 496 -18.50 25.39 -21.92
C MET A 496 -16.99 25.56 -22.16
N THR A 497 -16.57 26.43 -23.07
CA THR A 497 -15.13 26.68 -23.29
C THR A 497 -14.46 27.25 -22.04
N GLN A 498 -15.13 28.16 -21.34
CA GLN A 498 -14.62 28.75 -20.10
C GLN A 498 -14.62 27.73 -18.96
N LEU A 499 -15.65 26.89 -18.87
CA LEU A 499 -15.74 25.83 -17.87
C LEU A 499 -14.62 24.80 -18.08
N ARG A 500 -14.37 24.37 -19.32
CA ARG A 500 -13.25 23.46 -19.66
C ARG A 500 -11.91 24.03 -19.22
N GLN A 501 -11.64 25.30 -19.54
CA GLN A 501 -10.41 25.98 -19.13
C GLN A 501 -10.31 26.02 -17.59
N LYS A 502 -11.34 26.53 -16.90
CA LYS A 502 -11.36 26.66 -15.43
C LYS A 502 -11.17 25.33 -14.70
N VAL A 503 -11.87 24.28 -15.14
CA VAL A 503 -11.75 22.94 -14.53
C VAL A 503 -10.36 22.39 -14.77
N THR A 504 -9.80 22.53 -15.97
CA THR A 504 -8.45 22.06 -16.28
C THR A 504 -7.40 22.78 -15.44
N ASP A 505 -7.46 24.12 -15.37
CA ASP A 505 -6.51 24.93 -14.59
C ASP A 505 -6.58 24.61 -13.10
N LYS A 506 -7.80 24.50 -12.54
CA LYS A 506 -7.97 24.10 -11.14
C LYS A 506 -7.52 22.66 -10.88
N THR A 507 -7.72 21.74 -11.83
CA THR A 507 -7.23 20.36 -11.71
C THR A 507 -5.71 20.32 -11.59
N VAL A 508 -5.00 21.05 -12.46
CA VAL A 508 -3.53 21.16 -12.42
C VAL A 508 -3.07 21.81 -11.10
N TYR A 509 -3.76 22.86 -10.65
CA TYR A 509 -3.44 23.53 -9.40
C TYR A 509 -3.62 22.62 -8.18
N VAL A 510 -4.72 21.88 -8.12
CA VAL A 510 -5.00 20.87 -7.07
C VAL A 510 -3.93 19.79 -7.07
N GLN A 511 -3.60 19.26 -8.24
CA GLN A 511 -2.53 18.27 -8.38
C GLN A 511 -1.21 18.80 -7.83
N LYS A 512 -0.81 20.02 -8.20
CA LYS A 512 0.43 20.65 -7.71
C LYS A 512 0.42 20.84 -6.19
N ARG A 513 -0.70 21.26 -5.59
CA ARG A 513 -0.81 21.40 -4.13
C ARG A 513 -0.71 20.06 -3.41
N ASN A 514 -1.27 19.01 -4.00
CA ASN A 514 -1.16 17.66 -3.47
C ASN A 514 0.29 17.14 -3.55
N GLU A 515 0.98 17.41 -4.65
CA GLU A 515 2.40 17.08 -4.81
C GLU A 515 3.27 17.81 -3.77
N ILE A 516 3.08 19.12 -3.58
CA ILE A 516 3.80 19.88 -2.53
C ILE A 516 3.57 19.27 -1.16
N MET A 517 2.33 18.93 -0.83
CA MET A 517 1.97 18.32 0.45
C MET A 517 2.71 16.98 0.66
N LEU A 518 2.72 16.12 -0.37
CA LEU A 518 3.38 14.81 -0.33
C LEU A 518 4.91 14.92 -0.30
N GLU A 519 5.50 15.79 -1.13
CA GLU A 519 6.95 15.98 -1.25
C GLU A 519 7.55 16.62 -0.01
N ASP A 520 6.94 17.68 0.53
CA ASP A 520 7.39 18.32 1.77
C ASP A 520 7.33 17.32 2.93
N THR A 521 6.26 16.53 3.03
CA THR A 521 6.15 15.54 4.09
C THR A 521 7.21 14.45 3.99
N ALA A 522 7.41 13.91 2.78
CA ALA A 522 8.42 12.90 2.54
C ALA A 522 9.85 13.42 2.81
N ALA A 523 10.16 14.63 2.37
CA ALA A 523 11.44 15.28 2.67
C ALA A 523 11.61 15.46 4.19
N GLY A 524 10.57 15.88 4.89
CA GLY A 524 10.62 16.03 6.34
C GLY A 524 10.86 14.72 7.10
N TYR A 525 10.44 13.56 6.57
CA TYR A 525 10.80 12.27 7.16
C TYR A 525 12.29 11.95 6.97
N LEU A 526 12.85 12.24 5.79
CA LEU A 526 14.27 12.02 5.51
C LEU A 526 15.17 12.96 6.33
N GLU A 527 14.70 14.17 6.60
CA GLU A 527 15.38 15.20 7.39
C GLU A 527 15.20 15.02 8.91
N GLY A 528 14.29 14.14 9.35
CA GLY A 528 13.94 14.00 10.77
C GLY A 528 13.22 15.23 11.35
N ARG A 529 12.50 16.01 10.53
CA ARG A 529 11.79 17.23 10.95
C ARG A 529 10.55 16.98 11.81
N TRP A 530 9.95 15.79 11.70
CA TRP A 530 8.67 15.49 12.34
C TRP A 530 8.87 14.91 13.74
N SER A 531 8.32 15.59 14.75
CA SER A 531 8.20 15.07 16.10
C SER A 531 6.75 14.72 16.44
N TRP A 532 6.58 13.69 17.26
CA TRP A 532 5.28 13.11 17.60
C TRP A 532 4.93 13.37 19.06
N ASN A 533 3.66 13.67 19.35
CA ASN A 533 3.18 13.92 20.72
C ASN A 533 2.99 12.64 21.56
N VAL A 534 3.26 11.48 20.97
CA VAL A 534 3.17 10.14 21.56
C VAL A 534 4.31 9.28 21.01
N PRO A 535 4.73 8.21 21.71
CA PRO A 535 5.67 7.25 21.15
C PRO A 535 5.14 6.61 19.87
N VAL A 536 5.98 6.53 18.84
CA VAL A 536 5.65 5.91 17.54
C VAL A 536 6.66 4.80 17.26
N GLU A 537 6.15 3.60 16.95
CA GLU A 537 6.97 2.44 16.61
C GLU A 537 7.99 2.79 15.51
N GLY A 538 9.27 2.55 15.79
CA GLY A 538 10.39 2.85 14.88
C GLY A 538 11.05 4.22 15.07
N PHE A 539 10.54 5.06 15.97
CA PHE A 539 11.13 6.35 16.38
C PHE A 539 11.51 6.36 17.87
N GLU A 540 11.63 5.20 18.49
CA GLU A 540 12.09 5.06 19.87
C GLU A 540 13.63 5.10 19.89
N ASP A 541 14.19 6.08 20.61
CA ASP A 541 15.63 6.17 20.92
C ASP A 541 16.13 5.05 21.84
#